data_AF-A0A8G0ZVR1-F1
#
_entry.id   AF-A0A8G0ZVR1-F1
#
_cell.length_a   1.000
_cell.length_b   1.000
_cell.length_c   1.000
_cell.angle_alpha   90.00
_cell.angle_beta   90.00
_cell.angle_gamma   90.00
#
_symmetry.space_group_name_H-M   'P 1'
#
loop_
_entity.id
_entity.type
_entity.pdbx_description
1 polymer ?
#
loop_
_entity_poly.entity_id
_entity_poly.type
_entity_poly.pdbx_seq_one_letter_code
_entity_poly.pdbx_strand_id
1 'polypeptide(L)'
;MPIPEFIAGRPGRSILPPVYLADRAVARRYGVHRSTPWRWLRSDPSFPKPVSLSPGCTRWRLEDLEVWEQGRADAIEKAGKP
;
A
#
# COMPACT_ATOMS: atom_id res chain seq x y z
N MET A 1 37.05 -20.21 -23.70
CA MET A 1 36.91 -18.90 -23.02
C MET A 1 35.72 -18.98 -22.06
N PRO A 2 35.92 -18.83 -20.75
CA PRO A 2 34.81 -18.73 -19.80
C PRO A 2 34.24 -17.30 -19.77
N ILE A 3 32.92 -17.22 -19.73
CA ILE A 3 32.13 -15.99 -19.57
C ILE A 3 32.25 -15.57 -18.10
N PRO A 4 32.57 -14.30 -17.77
CA PRO A 4 32.73 -13.90 -16.37
C PRO A 4 31.39 -13.93 -15.63
N GLU A 5 31.40 -14.53 -14.44
CA GLU A 5 30.37 -14.38 -13.41
C GLU A 5 30.16 -12.89 -13.11
N PHE A 6 29.08 -12.31 -13.62
CA PHE A 6 28.65 -10.98 -13.19
C PHE A 6 27.28 -11.07 -12.53
N ILE A 7 27.29 -10.69 -11.25
CA ILE A 7 26.19 -10.24 -10.40
C ILE A 7 25.59 -11.32 -9.48
N ALA A 8 26.37 -11.69 -8.47
CA ALA A 8 25.84 -11.67 -7.12
C ALA A 8 25.53 -10.20 -6.74
N GLY A 9 24.27 -9.88 -6.42
CA GLY A 9 23.93 -8.62 -5.73
C GLY A 9 22.64 -7.92 -6.13
N ARG A 10 21.48 -8.41 -5.66
CA ARG A 10 20.52 -7.63 -4.84
C ARG A 10 19.31 -8.49 -4.49
N PRO A 11 19.16 -8.97 -3.24
CA PRO A 11 17.84 -9.37 -2.78
C PRO A 11 16.97 -8.10 -2.69
N GLY A 12 15.76 -8.15 -3.24
CA GLY A 12 14.69 -7.22 -2.85
C GLY A 12 14.36 -6.06 -3.79
N ARG A 13 14.62 -6.15 -5.10
CA ARG A 13 13.89 -5.28 -6.04
C ARG A 13 12.59 -5.99 -6.40
N SER A 14 11.48 -5.57 -5.81
CA SER A 14 10.14 -5.94 -6.25
C SER A 14 10.06 -5.75 -7.77
N ILE A 15 9.80 -6.85 -8.49
CA ILE A 15 9.89 -6.94 -9.96
C ILE A 15 8.68 -6.25 -10.62
N LEU A 16 7.70 -5.87 -9.81
CA LEU A 16 6.48 -5.21 -10.25
C LEU A 16 6.60 -3.68 -10.07
N PRO A 17 6.19 -2.89 -11.07
CA PRO A 17 6.12 -1.44 -10.91
C PRO A 17 5.17 -1.09 -9.76
N PRO A 18 5.47 -0.02 -8.98
CA PRO A 18 4.60 0.39 -7.89
C PRO A 18 3.18 0.64 -8.40
N VAL A 19 2.24 -0.19 -7.96
CA VAL A 19 0.84 -0.12 -8.37
C VAL A 19 0.19 1.02 -7.61
N TYR A 20 -0.12 2.10 -8.34
CA TYR A 20 -0.83 3.25 -7.79
C TYR A 20 -2.32 3.10 -8.02
N LEU A 21 -3.09 3.02 -6.95
CA LEU A 21 -4.55 2.94 -6.94
C LEU A 21 -5.18 4.33 -6.84
N ALA A 22 -6.22 4.56 -7.63
CA ALA A 22 -7.11 5.72 -7.46
C ALA A 22 -8.05 5.51 -6.26
N ASP A 23 -8.64 6.60 -5.75
CA ASP A 23 -9.62 6.59 -4.65
C ASP A 23 -10.73 5.54 -4.89
N ARG A 24 -11.24 5.45 -6.12
CA ARG A 24 -12.27 4.47 -6.52
C ARG A 24 -11.79 3.03 -6.44
N ALA A 25 -10.52 2.77 -6.76
CA ALA A 25 -9.95 1.43 -6.70
C ALA A 25 -9.71 1.01 -5.25
N VAL A 26 -9.22 1.92 -4.40
CA VAL A 26 -9.11 1.72 -2.96
C VAL A 26 -10.49 1.44 -2.35
N ALA A 27 -11.49 2.25 -2.71
CA ALA A 27 -12.87 2.07 -2.24
C ALA A 27 -13.45 0.71 -2.64
N ARG A 28 -13.24 0.29 -3.90
CA ARG A 28 -13.65 -1.03 -4.39
C ARG A 28 -12.96 -2.18 -3.65
N ARG A 29 -11.66 -2.05 -3.34
CA ARG A 29 -10.89 -3.08 -2.60
C ARG A 29 -11.50 -3.36 -1.23
N TYR A 30 -11.89 -2.31 -0.50
CA TYR A 30 -12.51 -2.44 0.82
C TYR A 30 -14.03 -2.55 0.80
N GLY A 31 -14.67 -2.52 -0.38
CA GLY A 31 -16.13 -2.51 -0.49
C GLY A 31 -16.80 -1.26 0.13
N VAL A 32 -16.06 -0.16 0.25
CA VAL A 32 -16.54 1.09 0.88
C VAL A 32 -16.86 2.17 -0.14
N HIS A 33 -17.53 3.24 0.31
CA HIS A 33 -17.72 4.42 -0.52
C HIS A 33 -16.41 5.20 -0.71
N ARG A 34 -16.26 5.90 -1.85
CA ARG A 34 -15.05 6.66 -2.19
C ARG A 34 -14.62 7.71 -1.16
N SER A 35 -15.55 8.19 -0.33
CA SER A 35 -15.26 9.17 0.73
C SER A 35 -14.64 8.55 1.98
N THR A 36 -14.78 7.23 2.16
CA THR A 36 -14.30 6.53 3.35
C THR A 36 -12.77 6.51 3.44
N PRO A 37 -11.99 6.22 2.37
CA PRO A 37 -10.54 6.33 2.40
C PRO A 37 -10.04 7.73 2.78
N TRP A 38 -10.70 8.78 2.29
CA TRP A 38 -10.40 10.16 2.67
C TRP A 38 -10.72 10.47 4.13
N ARG A 39 -11.78 9.86 4.67
CA ARG A 39 -12.13 9.98 6.09
C ARG A 39 -11.12 9.24 6.97
N TRP A 40 -10.69 8.04 6.58
CA TRP A 40 -9.61 7.32 7.27
C TRP A 40 -8.32 8.13 7.29
N LEU A 41 -8.00 8.86 6.23
CA LEU A 41 -6.86 9.79 6.24
C LEU A 41 -6.92 10.85 7.35
N ARG A 42 -8.13 11.24 7.78
CA ARG A 42 -8.36 12.24 8.83
C ARG A 42 -8.50 11.61 10.21
N SER A 43 -9.06 10.41 10.28
CA SER A 43 -9.33 9.70 11.55
C SER A 43 -8.15 8.85 12.02
N ASP A 44 -7.46 8.18 11.09
CA ASP A 44 -6.39 7.22 11.35
C ASP A 44 -5.07 7.75 10.76
N PRO A 45 -4.13 8.23 11.58
CA PRO A 45 -2.82 8.69 11.10
C PRO A 45 -1.94 7.56 10.54
N SER A 46 -2.27 6.31 10.86
CA SER A 46 -1.61 5.12 10.32
C SER A 46 -2.04 4.78 8.89
N PHE A 47 -3.17 5.31 8.42
CA PHE A 47 -3.64 5.04 7.05
C PHE A 47 -2.66 5.64 6.03
N PRO A 48 -2.33 4.92 4.94
CA PRO A 48 -1.30 5.35 4.02
C PRO A 48 -1.62 6.70 3.38
N LYS A 49 -0.62 7.60 3.43
CA LYS A 49 -0.72 8.92 2.84
C LYS A 49 -0.74 8.79 1.32
N PRO A 50 -1.63 9.51 0.63
CA PRO A 50 -1.68 9.41 -0.80
C PRO A 50 -0.54 10.21 -1.42
N VAL A 51 -0.02 9.70 -2.52
CA VAL A 51 1.02 10.30 -3.34
C VAL A 51 0.36 11.16 -4.42
N SER A 52 0.73 12.44 -4.47
CA SER A 52 0.32 13.33 -5.55
C SER A 52 1.27 13.14 -6.73
N LEU A 53 0.79 12.51 -7.81
CA LEU A 53 1.60 12.29 -9.02
C LEU A 53 1.55 13.50 -9.99
N SER A 54 0.52 14.32 -9.89
CA SER A 54 0.26 15.49 -10.75
C SER A 54 -0.77 16.41 -10.07
N PRO A 55 -0.89 17.70 -10.42
CA PRO A 55 -1.91 18.58 -9.86
C PRO A 55 -3.31 17.98 -10.06
N GLY A 56 -3.94 17.52 -8.98
CA GLY A 56 -5.27 16.89 -8.98
C GLY A 56 -5.29 15.36 -9.13
N CYS A 57 -4.15 14.69 -9.25
CA CYS A 57 -4.10 13.22 -9.29
C CYS A 57 -3.44 12.65 -8.02
N THR A 58 -4.28 12.46 -7.01
CA THR A 58 -3.92 11.83 -5.74
C THR A 58 -4.11 10.32 -5.85
N ARG A 59 -3.05 9.53 -5.65
CA ARG A 59 -3.08 8.06 -5.73
C ARG A 59 -2.47 7.40 -4.50
N TRP A 60 -2.94 6.21 -4.16
CA TRP A 60 -2.41 5.40 -3.07
C TRP A 60 -1.48 4.34 -3.62
N ARG A 61 -0.37 4.06 -2.93
CA ARG A 61 0.45 2.91 -3.26
C ARG A 61 -0.18 1.66 -2.69
N LEU A 62 -0.22 0.60 -3.50
CA LEU A 62 -0.73 -0.69 -3.07
C LEU A 62 0.10 -1.26 -1.91
N GLU A 63 1.42 -1.18 -1.98
CA GLU A 63 2.32 -1.67 -0.94
C GLU A 63 2.04 -1.01 0.43
N ASP A 64 1.84 0.30 0.47
CA ASP A 64 1.53 1.01 1.72
C ASP A 64 0.16 0.60 2.29
N LEU A 65 -0.82 0.29 1.42
CA LEU A 65 -2.12 -0.25 1.84
C LEU A 65 -1.96 -1.66 2.43
N GLU A 66 -1.16 -2.51 1.81
CA GLU A 66 -0.90 -3.88 2.30
C GLU A 66 -0.17 -3.88 3.64
N VAL A 67 0.83 -3.00 3.82
CA VAL A 67 1.53 -2.83 5.10
C VAL A 67 0.58 -2.35 6.19
N TRP A 68 -0.33 -1.42 5.86
CA TRP A 68 -1.36 -0.96 6.79
C TRP A 68 -2.38 -2.05 7.13
N GLU A 69 -2.80 -2.84 6.14
CA GLU A 69 -3.67 -4.01 6.33
C GLU A 69 -3.03 -5.00 7.31
N GLN A 70 -1.75 -5.32 7.12
CA GLN A 70 -1.00 -6.21 7.99
C GLN A 70 -0.91 -5.69 9.44
N GLY A 71 -0.68 -4.39 9.60
CA GLY A 71 -0.65 -3.75 10.92
C GLY A 71 -2.02 -3.76 11.62
N ARG A 72 -3.14 -3.65 10.88
CA ARG A 72 -4.48 -3.79 11.46
C ARG A 72 -4.87 -5.23 11.72
N ALA A 73 -4.44 -6.19 10.91
CA ALA A 73 -4.68 -7.60 11.16
C ALA A 73 -4.07 -8.02 12.52
N ASP A 74 -2.83 -7.61 12.80
CA ASP A 74 -2.19 -7.84 14.12
C ASP A 74 -2.94 -7.16 15.27
N ALA A 75 -3.42 -5.92 15.06
CA ALA A 75 -4.18 -5.18 16.06
C ALA A 75 -5.57 -5.79 16.33
N ILE A 76 -6.26 -6.27 15.29
CA ILE A 76 -7.55 -6.97 15.43
C ILE A 76 -7.35 -8.33 16.10
N GLU A 77 -6.28 -9.06 15.75
CA GLU A 77 -5.93 -10.34 16.38
C GLU A 77 -5.65 -10.18 17.88
N LYS A 78 -4.98 -9.09 18.30
CA LYS A 78 -4.79 -8.78 19.73
C LYS A 78 -6.05 -8.29 20.46
N ALA A 79 -7.05 -7.79 19.76
CA ALA A 79 -8.33 -7.40 20.36
C ALA A 79 -9.30 -8.59 20.49
N GLY A 80 -8.96 -9.75 19.91
CA GLY A 80 -9.82 -10.94 19.84
C GLY A 80 -9.44 -12.10 20.77
N LYS A 81 -8.55 -11.90 21.76
CA LYS A 81 -8.27 -12.93 22.77
C LYS A 81 -9.00 -12.61 24.09
N PRO A 82 -10.09 -13.33 24.43
CA PRO A 82 -10.57 -13.40 25.81
C PRO A 82 -9.60 -14.20 26.70
#